data_AF-A0A9P7ZHC0-F1
#
_entry.id   AF-A0A9P7ZHC0-F1
#
_cell.length_a   1.000
_cell.length_b   1.000
_cell.length_c   1.000
_cell.angle_alpha   90.00
_cell.angle_beta   90.00
_cell.angle_gamma   90.00
#
_symmetry.space_group_name_H-M   'P 1'
#
loop_
_entity.id
_entity.type
_entity.pdbx_description
1 polymer ?
#
loop_
_entity_poly.entity_id
_entity_poly.type
_entity_poly.pdbx_seq_one_letter_code
_entity_poly.pdbx_strand_id
1 'polypeptide(L)'
;MSKPSGPRNAVLTMNWNYPTFRSSTNLWGSVLDPSNPCLRAQSKKFGNSELIRTQNRLPIRAHYKEHGVQWADTVGPNWPLIQDVCHDFNQWLNKGSKIIMAIGNDNIDENLMIDMEGLESVEILGKPSLGARVFGQRPSFKIIRCIQTKTIRHLFFISHHSQHFLYPAVGQDVRAFHDLMWNAVAEMAGLQLDADHSAYFMREATRRPSRANKFVGSQFDIAKSLRGIEKRSGQMTSEKVVRDVFEPTLRKNPTWELKADDGSFVRWIIQQFSKRARETLSSDAFKESEAGQRLYRQHIANISGPRDAAKQQASRRQTVGTLEWKASDTAKKMKSDLKKNCKLPQNKHQEKLAAFQKVKQYKDLESKDVASLTAQEATARSKMVAFTASDLDKKKWATYYKSHVVWWSPHQPGGLRYEGDQCPDVDDFDYENEIHPAVKIIGLFSSQQKAAFTIETEP
;
A
#
# COMPACT_ATOMS: atom_id res chain seq x y z
N MET A 1 -2.92 -22.50 -6.16
CA MET A 1 -1.77 -22.41 -7.09
C MET A 1 -1.62 -20.97 -7.60
N SER A 2 -0.53 -20.62 -8.27
CA SER A 2 -0.34 -19.31 -8.93
C SER A 2 0.09 -19.47 -10.39
N LYS A 3 -0.56 -18.75 -11.31
CA LYS A 3 -0.20 -18.72 -12.73
C LYS A 3 0.97 -17.75 -12.96
N PRO A 4 1.98 -18.06 -13.81
CA PRO A 4 2.96 -17.06 -14.26
C PRO A 4 2.29 -15.79 -14.80
N SER A 5 2.93 -14.64 -14.59
CA SER A 5 2.45 -13.33 -15.05
C SER A 5 3.29 -12.86 -16.23
N GLY A 6 2.66 -12.36 -17.28
CA GLY A 6 3.34 -11.89 -18.49
C GLY A 6 3.52 -12.96 -19.58
N PRO A 7 4.07 -12.59 -20.74
CA PRO A 7 4.15 -13.47 -21.91
C PRO A 7 5.11 -14.64 -21.73
N ARG A 8 4.83 -15.76 -22.41
CA ARG A 8 5.71 -16.94 -22.39
C ARG A 8 7.11 -16.64 -22.92
N ASN A 9 7.23 -15.81 -23.95
CA ASN A 9 8.50 -15.50 -24.61
C ASN A 9 9.08 -14.15 -24.16
N ALA A 10 8.77 -13.71 -22.94
CA ALA A 10 9.34 -12.51 -22.37
C ALA A 10 10.88 -12.58 -22.32
N VAL A 11 11.53 -11.47 -22.66
CA VAL A 11 12.99 -11.36 -22.69
C VAL A 11 13.57 -11.63 -21.30
N LEU A 12 12.97 -11.03 -20.27
CA LEU A 12 13.35 -11.17 -18.87
C LEU A 12 12.37 -12.06 -18.11
N THR A 13 12.87 -13.09 -17.45
CA THR A 13 12.13 -13.86 -16.44
C THR A 13 12.59 -13.50 -15.03
N MET A 14 11.63 -13.15 -14.17
CA MET A 14 11.79 -12.98 -12.74
C MET A 14 11.31 -14.24 -12.04
N ASN A 15 12.23 -15.08 -11.56
CA ASN A 15 11.91 -16.35 -10.93
C ASN A 15 11.94 -16.25 -9.39
N TRP A 16 10.77 -16.35 -8.78
CA TRP A 16 10.56 -16.29 -7.33
C TRP A 16 10.44 -17.70 -6.75
N ASN A 17 10.50 -17.85 -5.42
CA ASN A 17 10.47 -19.18 -4.81
C ASN A 17 9.05 -19.79 -4.85
N TYR A 18 8.10 -19.21 -4.11
CA TYR A 18 6.71 -19.68 -4.07
C TYR A 18 5.75 -18.54 -3.73
N PRO A 19 4.48 -18.62 -4.14
CA PRO A 19 3.47 -17.66 -3.77
C PRO A 19 3.02 -17.88 -2.31
N THR A 20 2.77 -16.81 -1.56
CA THR A 20 2.22 -16.92 -0.21
C THR A 20 0.70 -16.68 -0.20
N PHE A 21 0.01 -17.12 0.86
CA PHE A 21 -1.39 -16.72 1.10
C PHE A 21 -1.55 -15.25 1.51
N ARG A 22 -0.45 -14.49 1.70
CA ARG A 22 -0.47 -13.06 2.03
C ARG A 22 -0.64 -12.18 0.78
N SER A 23 -1.63 -12.51 -0.02
CA SER A 23 -1.97 -11.81 -1.26
C SER A 23 -3.47 -11.53 -1.24
N SER A 24 -3.96 -10.40 -1.75
CA SER A 24 -5.39 -10.09 -1.75
C SER A 24 -6.22 -10.95 -2.71
N THR A 25 -5.58 -11.66 -3.64
CA THR A 25 -6.21 -12.60 -4.57
C THR A 25 -5.84 -14.03 -4.21
N ASN A 26 -6.49 -14.57 -3.17
CA ASN A 26 -6.09 -15.81 -2.49
C ASN A 26 -6.43 -17.08 -3.30
N LEU A 27 -7.51 -17.02 -4.10
CA LEU A 27 -8.09 -18.18 -4.80
C LEU A 27 -7.57 -18.33 -6.23
N TRP A 28 -7.41 -17.21 -6.94
CA TRP A 28 -6.91 -17.14 -8.31
C TRP A 28 -6.01 -15.92 -8.40
N GLY A 29 -4.72 -16.12 -8.62
CA GLY A 29 -3.79 -15.01 -8.70
C GLY A 29 -2.60 -15.34 -9.55
N SER A 30 -2.26 -14.39 -10.41
CA SER A 30 -0.99 -14.35 -11.13
C SER A 30 0.16 -14.20 -10.11
N VAL A 31 1.37 -14.65 -10.46
CA VAL A 31 2.54 -14.51 -9.59
C VAL A 31 2.80 -13.06 -9.20
N LEU A 32 2.78 -12.12 -10.14
CA LEU A 32 2.98 -10.71 -9.89
C LEU A 32 1.72 -10.10 -9.25
N ASP A 33 1.59 -10.25 -7.94
CA ASP A 33 0.54 -9.61 -7.13
C ASP A 33 1.16 -8.49 -6.26
N PRO A 34 0.94 -7.20 -6.58
CA PRO A 34 1.47 -6.06 -5.82
C PRO A 34 0.94 -5.93 -4.38
N SER A 35 -0.09 -6.70 -3.99
CA SER A 35 -0.52 -6.77 -2.60
C SER A 35 0.54 -7.46 -1.72
N ASN A 36 1.31 -8.39 -2.29
CA ASN A 36 2.48 -8.98 -1.64
C ASN A 36 3.63 -7.94 -1.60
N PRO A 37 4.20 -7.62 -0.43
CA PRO A 37 5.26 -6.61 -0.31
C PRO A 37 6.49 -6.87 -1.18
N CYS A 38 6.81 -8.13 -1.44
CA CYS A 38 7.99 -8.53 -2.19
C CYS A 38 7.80 -8.27 -3.69
N LEU A 39 6.65 -8.68 -4.20
CA LEU A 39 6.26 -8.51 -5.60
C LEU A 39 5.90 -7.06 -5.91
N ARG A 40 5.44 -6.31 -4.90
CA ARG A 40 5.28 -4.85 -5.00
C ARG A 40 6.58 -4.15 -5.34
N ALA A 41 7.73 -4.63 -4.85
CA ALA A 41 9.02 -4.04 -5.18
C ALA A 41 9.33 -4.20 -6.67
N GLN A 42 9.08 -5.40 -7.23
CA GLN A 42 9.23 -5.62 -8.67
C GLN A 42 8.24 -4.78 -9.47
N SER A 43 6.95 -4.82 -9.12
CA SER A 43 5.92 -4.04 -9.81
C SER A 43 6.19 -2.54 -9.78
N LYS A 44 6.71 -1.99 -8.67
CA LYS A 44 7.09 -0.58 -8.62
C LYS A 44 8.34 -0.26 -9.40
N LYS A 45 9.32 -1.17 -9.45
CA LYS A 45 10.60 -0.91 -10.13
C LYS A 45 10.48 -1.06 -11.65
N PHE A 46 9.70 -2.04 -12.11
CA PHE A 46 9.62 -2.40 -13.54
C PHE A 46 8.24 -2.19 -14.17
N GLY A 47 7.22 -1.84 -13.39
CA GLY A 47 5.84 -1.76 -13.89
C GLY A 47 5.28 -3.12 -14.32
N ASN A 48 4.28 -3.07 -15.20
CA ASN A 48 3.68 -4.22 -15.86
C ASN A 48 4.13 -4.25 -17.33
N SER A 49 5.37 -4.67 -17.59
CA SER A 49 5.92 -4.75 -18.94
C SER A 49 5.70 -6.12 -19.58
N GLU A 50 5.37 -6.14 -20.87
CA GLU A 50 5.27 -7.36 -21.69
C GLU A 50 6.63 -8.04 -21.92
N LEU A 51 7.72 -7.32 -21.69
CA LEU A 51 9.08 -7.87 -21.77
C LEU A 51 9.44 -8.71 -20.55
N ILE A 52 8.58 -8.75 -19.52
CA ILE A 52 8.82 -9.44 -18.25
C ILE A 52 7.81 -10.56 -18.05
N ARG A 53 8.33 -11.74 -17.74
CA ARG A 53 7.55 -12.82 -17.14
C ARG A 53 7.94 -12.98 -15.68
N THR A 54 6.95 -13.08 -14.81
CA THR A 54 7.15 -13.39 -13.39
C THR A 54 6.60 -14.77 -13.10
N GLN A 55 7.40 -15.65 -12.51
CA GLN A 55 6.99 -17.01 -12.17
C GLN A 55 7.53 -17.41 -10.80
N ASN A 56 7.02 -18.53 -10.29
CA ASN A 56 7.52 -19.15 -9.07
C ASN A 56 8.13 -20.51 -9.42
N ARG A 57 9.27 -20.85 -8.80
CA ARG A 57 9.83 -22.21 -8.78
C ARG A 57 8.76 -23.22 -8.36
N LEU A 58 8.00 -22.91 -7.32
CA LEU A 58 6.91 -23.72 -6.82
C LEU A 58 5.60 -22.96 -6.96
N PRO A 59 4.75 -23.25 -7.96
CA PRO A 59 3.48 -22.55 -8.18
C PRO A 59 2.37 -22.95 -7.17
N ILE A 60 2.76 -23.43 -5.99
CA ILE A 60 1.88 -23.89 -4.91
C ILE A 60 1.88 -22.84 -3.80
N ARG A 61 0.68 -22.41 -3.36
CA ARG A 61 0.57 -21.43 -2.29
C ARG A 61 0.83 -22.08 -0.95
N ALA A 62 1.66 -21.44 -0.14
CA ALA A 62 1.94 -21.88 1.22
C ALA A 62 2.03 -20.69 2.19
N HIS A 63 1.89 -20.99 3.48
CA HIS A 63 2.13 -20.00 4.52
C HIS A 63 3.63 -19.78 4.68
N TYR A 64 4.06 -18.52 4.72
CA TYR A 64 5.42 -18.20 5.11
C TYR A 64 5.64 -18.60 6.58
N LYS A 65 6.61 -19.48 6.83
CA LYS A 65 7.11 -19.85 8.16
C LYS A 65 8.54 -19.32 8.30
N GLU A 66 8.97 -19.08 9.54
CA GLU A 66 10.28 -18.49 9.86
C GLU A 66 11.47 -19.25 9.27
N HIS A 67 11.33 -20.57 9.11
CA HIS A 67 12.35 -21.46 8.53
C HIS A 67 11.99 -21.97 7.13
N GLY A 68 11.14 -21.24 6.39
CA GLY A 68 10.63 -21.69 5.11
C GLY A 68 9.53 -22.74 5.23
N VAL A 69 8.96 -23.11 4.09
CA VAL A 69 7.88 -24.10 4.02
C VAL A 69 8.50 -25.49 4.05
N GLN A 70 8.13 -26.29 5.05
CA GLN A 70 8.46 -27.72 5.06
C GLN A 70 7.53 -28.44 4.07
N TRP A 71 7.95 -28.49 2.82
CA TRP A 71 7.12 -28.99 1.72
C TRP A 71 6.81 -30.48 1.85
N ALA A 72 7.76 -31.28 2.32
CA ALA A 72 7.54 -32.69 2.61
C ALA A 72 6.42 -32.90 3.64
N ASP A 73 6.39 -32.10 4.71
CA ASP A 73 5.31 -32.15 5.71
C ASP A 73 3.97 -31.62 5.16
N THR A 74 4.03 -30.65 4.24
CA THR A 74 2.84 -29.97 3.71
C THR A 74 2.13 -30.79 2.63
N VAL A 75 2.89 -31.48 1.79
CA VAL A 75 2.43 -32.17 0.59
C VAL A 75 2.49 -33.69 0.74
N GLY A 76 3.29 -34.18 1.70
CA GLY A 76 3.42 -35.60 2.03
C GLY A 76 4.47 -36.32 1.18
N PRO A 77 4.41 -37.66 1.10
CA PRO A 77 5.47 -38.50 0.52
C PRO A 77 5.72 -38.25 -0.97
N ASN A 78 4.76 -37.67 -1.69
CA ASN A 78 4.86 -37.36 -3.11
C ASN A 78 5.62 -36.05 -3.40
N TRP A 79 6.15 -35.37 -2.37
CA TRP A 79 6.87 -34.11 -2.55
C TRP A 79 7.99 -34.17 -3.61
N PRO A 80 8.86 -35.19 -3.65
CA PRO A 80 9.90 -35.28 -4.68
C PRO A 80 9.33 -35.24 -6.10
N LEU A 81 8.29 -36.04 -6.38
CA LEU A 81 7.63 -36.06 -7.69
C LEU A 81 7.03 -34.70 -8.05
N ILE A 82 6.43 -34.01 -7.09
CA ILE A 82 5.84 -32.68 -7.30
C ILE A 82 6.93 -31.63 -7.53
N GLN A 83 8.04 -31.74 -6.80
CA GLN A 83 9.20 -30.89 -6.98
C GLN A 83 9.77 -31.04 -8.40
N ASP A 84 9.89 -32.27 -8.89
CA ASP A 84 10.37 -32.58 -10.25
C ASP A 84 9.40 -32.04 -11.33
N VAL A 85 8.09 -32.19 -11.15
CA VAL A 85 7.11 -31.62 -12.09
C VAL A 85 7.18 -30.09 -12.11
N CYS A 86 7.30 -29.45 -10.93
CA CYS A 86 7.47 -28.00 -10.84
C CYS A 86 8.78 -27.55 -11.48
N HIS A 87 9.79 -28.40 -11.39
CA HIS A 87 11.10 -28.20 -11.96
C HIS A 87 11.07 -28.18 -13.49
N ASP A 88 10.57 -29.25 -14.09
CA ASP A 88 10.42 -29.41 -15.54
C ASP A 88 9.59 -28.29 -16.13
N PHE A 89 8.52 -27.90 -15.44
CA PHE A 89 7.70 -26.77 -15.84
C PHE A 89 8.48 -25.45 -15.87
N ASN A 90 9.31 -25.19 -14.87
CA ASN A 90 10.15 -23.99 -14.84
C ASN A 90 11.23 -24.01 -15.92
N GLN A 91 11.89 -25.15 -16.15
CA GLN A 91 12.85 -25.29 -17.25
C GLN A 91 12.18 -25.05 -18.60
N TRP A 92 11.02 -25.66 -18.83
CA TRP A 92 10.23 -25.48 -20.06
C TRP A 92 9.84 -24.02 -20.29
N LEU A 93 9.43 -23.31 -19.23
CA LEU A 93 9.18 -21.87 -19.29
C LEU A 93 10.47 -21.10 -19.62
N ASN A 94 11.58 -21.40 -18.95
CA ASN A 94 12.84 -20.65 -19.08
C ASN A 94 13.47 -20.75 -20.48
N LYS A 95 13.20 -21.80 -21.25
CA LYS A 95 13.64 -21.95 -22.65
C LYS A 95 13.31 -20.73 -23.54
N GLY A 96 12.21 -20.04 -23.25
CA GLY A 96 11.77 -18.86 -24.02
C GLY A 96 12.46 -17.54 -23.65
N SER A 97 13.15 -17.47 -22.51
CA SER A 97 13.71 -16.21 -21.99
C SER A 97 15.18 -16.05 -22.32
N LYS A 98 15.64 -14.81 -22.51
CA LYS A 98 17.06 -14.50 -22.76
C LYS A 98 17.81 -14.14 -21.48
N ILE A 99 17.10 -13.56 -20.52
CA ILE A 99 17.64 -13.18 -19.22
C ILE A 99 16.75 -13.78 -18.15
N ILE A 100 17.36 -14.39 -17.15
CA ILE A 100 16.70 -15.00 -16.01
C ILE A 100 17.27 -14.37 -14.75
N MET A 101 16.42 -13.84 -13.90
CA MET A 101 16.79 -13.35 -12.58
C MET A 101 16.17 -14.26 -11.51
N ALA A 102 17.02 -15.00 -10.81
CA ALA A 102 16.64 -15.83 -9.67
C ALA A 102 16.58 -15.00 -8.40
N ILE A 103 15.41 -14.97 -7.75
CA ILE A 103 15.14 -14.12 -6.60
C ILE A 103 15.08 -14.95 -5.32
N GLY A 104 16.08 -14.82 -4.45
CA GLY A 104 16.21 -15.56 -3.19
C GLY A 104 17.13 -16.78 -3.31
N ASN A 105 17.65 -17.22 -2.16
CA ASN A 105 18.67 -18.29 -2.07
C ASN A 105 18.15 -19.63 -2.61
N ASP A 106 16.87 -19.90 -2.39
CA ASP A 106 16.22 -21.14 -2.82
C ASP A 106 16.10 -21.26 -4.34
N ASN A 107 16.41 -20.21 -5.09
CA ASN A 107 16.41 -20.21 -6.56
C ASN A 107 17.81 -20.30 -7.17
N ILE A 108 18.86 -20.47 -6.36
CA ILE A 108 20.25 -20.58 -6.82
C ILE A 108 20.58 -22.00 -7.31
N ASP A 109 19.75 -22.97 -6.95
CA ASP A 109 19.85 -24.39 -7.32
C ASP A 109 20.18 -24.54 -8.82
N GLU A 110 21.29 -25.21 -9.13
CA GLU A 110 21.80 -25.38 -10.50
C GLU A 110 20.81 -26.11 -11.40
N ASN A 111 19.93 -26.90 -10.80
CA ASN A 111 18.89 -27.57 -11.56
C ASN A 111 17.96 -26.55 -12.26
N LEU A 112 17.75 -25.34 -11.71
CA LEU A 112 16.91 -24.32 -12.36
C LEU A 112 17.53 -23.78 -13.66
N MET A 113 18.81 -24.08 -13.89
CA MET A 113 19.45 -23.85 -15.18
C MET A 113 18.79 -24.74 -16.22
N ILE A 114 18.73 -24.24 -17.44
CA ILE A 114 18.15 -25.00 -18.54
C ILE A 114 19.16 -26.10 -18.88
N ASP A 115 18.90 -27.31 -18.40
CA ASP A 115 19.65 -28.50 -18.80
C ASP A 115 19.26 -28.82 -20.25
N MET A 116 20.11 -28.37 -21.17
CA MET A 116 19.97 -28.63 -22.60
C MET A 116 21.29 -29.17 -23.10
N GLU A 117 21.21 -30.33 -23.73
CA GLU A 117 22.33 -30.98 -24.40
C GLU A 117 23.09 -29.98 -25.29
N GLY A 118 24.41 -29.95 -25.15
CA GLY A 118 25.28 -29.05 -25.92
C GLY A 118 25.41 -27.62 -25.37
N LEU A 119 24.90 -27.32 -24.17
CA LEU A 119 25.13 -26.06 -23.47
C LEU A 119 26.12 -26.20 -22.30
N GLU A 120 26.89 -25.15 -22.05
CA GLU A 120 27.73 -24.98 -20.85
C GLU A 120 27.30 -23.73 -20.07
N SER A 121 27.45 -23.78 -18.75
CA SER A 121 27.31 -22.63 -17.86
C SER A 121 28.68 -22.12 -17.45
N VAL A 122 28.93 -20.82 -17.66
CA VAL A 122 30.17 -20.14 -17.27
C VAL A 122 29.86 -19.05 -16.25
N GLU A 123 30.44 -19.12 -15.07
CA GLU A 123 30.29 -18.09 -14.05
C GLU A 123 31.22 -16.91 -14.29
N ILE A 124 30.68 -15.70 -14.22
CA ILE A 124 31.40 -14.44 -14.34
C ILE A 124 31.37 -13.72 -13.00
N LEU A 125 32.55 -13.55 -12.41
CA LEU A 125 32.72 -12.86 -11.13
C LEU A 125 32.71 -11.33 -11.33
N GLY A 126 31.83 -10.63 -10.62
CA GLY A 126 31.78 -9.17 -10.54
C GLY A 126 33.05 -8.58 -9.93
N LYS A 127 33.34 -7.30 -10.14
CA LYS A 127 34.59 -6.68 -9.66
C LYS A 127 34.71 -6.71 -8.12
N PRO A 128 35.90 -6.96 -7.54
CA PRO A 128 36.08 -7.04 -6.09
C PRO A 128 35.81 -5.72 -5.36
N SER A 129 35.99 -4.59 -6.06
CA SER A 129 35.90 -3.24 -5.50
C SER A 129 34.50 -2.83 -5.02
N LEU A 130 33.48 -3.62 -5.31
CA LEU A 130 32.10 -3.32 -4.89
C LEU A 130 31.85 -3.62 -3.41
N GLY A 131 32.69 -4.44 -2.74
CA GLY A 131 32.57 -4.79 -1.31
C GLY A 131 31.33 -5.60 -0.91
N ALA A 132 30.24 -5.49 -1.68
CA ALA A 132 28.98 -6.18 -1.48
C ALA A 132 29.15 -7.70 -1.66
N ARG A 133 28.46 -8.47 -0.82
CA ARG A 133 28.34 -9.93 -0.93
C ARG A 133 26.90 -10.30 -1.19
N VAL A 134 26.69 -11.27 -2.08
CA VAL A 134 25.38 -11.87 -2.36
C VAL A 134 25.41 -13.27 -1.79
N PHE A 135 24.59 -13.53 -0.77
CA PHE A 135 24.57 -14.80 -0.02
C PHE A 135 25.96 -15.21 0.52
N GLY A 136 26.75 -14.23 0.99
CA GLY A 136 28.10 -14.44 1.50
C GLY A 136 29.18 -14.61 0.43
N GLN A 137 28.79 -14.73 -0.84
CA GLN A 137 29.70 -14.90 -1.97
C GLN A 137 29.96 -13.58 -2.70
N ARG A 138 31.04 -13.57 -3.50
CA ARG A 138 31.34 -12.47 -4.40
C ARG A 138 30.23 -12.38 -5.45
N PRO A 139 29.70 -11.19 -5.78
CA PRO A 139 28.64 -11.08 -6.77
C PRO A 139 29.08 -11.69 -8.09
N SER A 140 28.22 -12.50 -8.68
CA SER A 140 28.46 -13.17 -9.95
C SER A 140 27.17 -13.31 -10.75
N PHE A 141 27.32 -13.61 -12.04
CA PHE A 141 26.22 -14.03 -12.89
C PHE A 141 26.72 -15.17 -13.79
N LYS A 142 25.82 -16.03 -14.26
CA LYS A 142 26.15 -17.16 -15.12
C LYS A 142 25.76 -16.83 -16.57
N ILE A 143 26.62 -17.21 -17.51
CA ILE A 143 26.35 -17.20 -18.95
C ILE A 143 26.09 -18.64 -19.36
N ILE A 144 24.91 -18.91 -19.92
CA ILE A 144 24.60 -20.21 -20.52
C ILE A 144 24.77 -20.07 -22.03
N ARG A 145 25.67 -20.86 -22.61
CA ARG A 145 26.03 -20.75 -24.04
C ARG A 145 26.24 -22.11 -24.68
N CYS A 146 26.15 -22.17 -26.00
CA CYS A 146 26.45 -23.38 -26.75
C CYS A 146 27.93 -23.75 -26.63
N ILE A 147 28.25 -25.02 -26.36
CA ILE A 147 29.63 -25.50 -26.21
C ILE A 147 30.43 -25.29 -27.49
N GLN A 148 29.83 -25.60 -28.64
CA GLN A 148 30.50 -25.56 -29.94
C GLN A 148 30.65 -24.13 -30.46
N THR A 149 29.54 -23.37 -30.52
CA THR A 149 29.54 -22.04 -31.16
C THR A 149 29.85 -20.90 -30.20
N LYS A 150 29.87 -21.17 -28.88
CA LYS A 150 29.94 -20.17 -27.81
C LYS A 150 28.84 -19.10 -27.85
N THR A 151 27.79 -19.31 -28.65
CA THR A 151 26.63 -18.41 -28.73
C THR A 151 25.90 -18.38 -27.39
N ILE A 152 25.76 -17.18 -26.82
CA ILE A 152 25.03 -16.96 -25.57
C ILE A 152 23.55 -17.24 -25.80
N ARG A 153 22.98 -18.11 -24.96
CA ARG A 153 21.55 -18.45 -24.97
C ARG A 153 20.81 -17.74 -23.85
N HIS A 154 21.39 -17.74 -22.66
CA HIS A 154 20.79 -17.14 -21.47
C HIS A 154 21.83 -16.41 -20.62
N LEU A 155 21.41 -15.31 -20.00
CA LEU A 155 22.10 -14.69 -18.88
C LEU A 155 21.32 -15.00 -17.60
N PHE A 156 22.02 -15.43 -16.55
CA PHE A 156 21.40 -15.81 -15.29
C PHE A 156 21.97 -14.99 -14.13
N PHE A 157 21.12 -14.17 -13.53
CA PHE A 157 21.46 -13.29 -12.42
C PHE A 157 20.83 -13.78 -11.13
N ILE A 158 21.53 -13.59 -10.02
CA ILE A 158 21.05 -13.95 -8.69
C ILE A 158 20.83 -12.68 -7.88
N SER A 159 19.64 -12.56 -7.29
CA SER A 159 19.28 -11.46 -6.41
C SER A 159 18.84 -11.95 -5.05
N HIS A 160 19.11 -11.17 -4.01
CA HIS A 160 18.35 -11.30 -2.77
C HIS A 160 16.86 -11.09 -3.02
N HIS A 161 16.06 -11.75 -2.19
CA HIS A 161 14.62 -11.55 -2.17
C HIS A 161 14.32 -10.09 -1.81
N SER A 162 13.38 -9.43 -2.50
CA SER A 162 13.21 -7.97 -2.38
C SER A 162 12.83 -7.49 -0.97
N GLN A 163 12.19 -8.36 -0.16
CA GLN A 163 11.94 -8.08 1.25
C GLN A 163 13.24 -7.92 2.07
N HIS A 164 14.33 -8.56 1.65
CA HIS A 164 15.63 -8.45 2.31
C HIS A 164 16.05 -6.99 2.45
N PHE A 165 15.87 -6.18 1.40
CA PHE A 165 16.26 -4.78 1.39
C PHE A 165 15.44 -3.89 2.33
N LEU A 166 14.28 -4.38 2.81
CA LEU A 166 13.44 -3.67 3.78
C LEU A 166 13.95 -3.80 5.22
N TYR A 167 14.87 -4.73 5.50
CA TYR A 167 15.43 -4.88 6.84
C TYR A 167 16.47 -3.80 7.12
N PRO A 168 16.41 -3.11 8.28
CA PRO A 168 17.36 -2.04 8.62
C PRO A 168 18.82 -2.49 8.63
N ALA A 169 19.08 -3.74 9.02
CA ALA A 169 20.43 -4.31 9.12
C ALA A 169 21.15 -4.49 7.78
N VAL A 170 20.44 -4.38 6.65
CA VAL A 170 21.06 -4.51 5.32
C VAL A 170 21.80 -3.22 4.98
N GLY A 171 23.09 -3.36 4.63
CA GLY A 171 23.97 -2.27 4.25
C GLY A 171 23.49 -1.53 2.99
N GLN A 172 23.85 -0.24 2.88
CA GLN A 172 23.51 0.57 1.71
C GLN A 172 24.25 0.12 0.45
N ASP A 173 25.47 -0.38 0.59
CA ASP A 173 26.27 -1.01 -0.46
C ASP A 173 25.54 -2.19 -1.12
N VAL A 174 24.94 -3.08 -0.32
CA VAL A 174 24.14 -4.20 -0.82
C VAL A 174 22.91 -3.71 -1.58
N ARG A 175 22.20 -2.71 -1.05
CA ARG A 175 21.02 -2.14 -1.72
C ARG A 175 21.39 -1.46 -3.04
N ALA A 176 22.45 -0.67 -3.05
CA ALA A 176 22.96 0.00 -4.25
C ALA A 176 23.39 -1.01 -5.32
N PHE A 177 24.09 -2.08 -4.92
CA PHE A 177 24.45 -3.17 -5.82
C PHE A 177 23.21 -3.79 -6.49
N HIS A 178 22.18 -4.12 -5.71
CA HIS A 178 20.96 -4.70 -6.27
C HIS A 178 20.14 -3.72 -7.12
N ASP A 179 20.14 -2.42 -6.81
CA ASP A 179 19.56 -1.41 -7.69
C ASP A 179 20.30 -1.39 -9.04
N LEU A 180 21.64 -1.33 -9.03
CA LEU A 180 22.45 -1.36 -10.25
C LEU A 180 22.25 -2.64 -11.07
N MET A 181 22.25 -3.80 -10.42
CA MET A 181 22.05 -5.09 -11.09
C MET A 181 20.65 -5.17 -11.73
N TRP A 182 19.59 -4.77 -11.01
CA TRP A 182 18.24 -4.77 -11.55
C TRP A 182 18.08 -3.77 -12.69
N ASN A 183 18.73 -2.61 -12.61
CA ASN A 183 18.74 -1.63 -13.71
C ASN A 183 19.49 -2.16 -14.93
N ALA A 184 20.65 -2.78 -14.75
CA ALA A 184 21.44 -3.36 -15.83
C ALA A 184 20.68 -4.48 -16.54
N VAL A 185 20.01 -5.36 -15.78
CA VAL A 185 19.16 -6.40 -16.36
C VAL A 185 17.96 -5.80 -17.10
N ALA A 186 17.38 -4.72 -16.58
CA ALA A 186 16.30 -4.04 -17.26
C ALA A 186 16.75 -3.42 -18.59
N GLU A 187 17.87 -2.71 -18.58
CA GLU A 187 18.48 -2.14 -19.78
C GLU A 187 18.81 -3.22 -20.82
N MET A 188 19.45 -4.33 -20.40
CA MET A 188 19.72 -5.48 -21.28
C MET A 188 18.44 -6.11 -21.85
N ALA A 189 17.33 -6.05 -21.11
CA ALA A 189 16.04 -6.55 -21.57
C ALA A 189 15.28 -5.56 -22.46
N GLY A 190 15.79 -4.34 -22.66
CA GLY A 190 15.12 -3.26 -23.39
C GLY A 190 14.01 -2.56 -22.59
N LEU A 191 14.03 -2.67 -21.26
CA LEU A 191 13.07 -1.98 -20.40
C LEU A 191 13.50 -0.54 -20.14
N GLN A 192 12.60 0.39 -20.39
CA GLN A 192 12.76 1.78 -19.98
C GLN A 192 12.38 1.92 -18.50
N LEU A 193 13.32 2.41 -17.70
CA LEU A 193 13.09 2.67 -16.27
C LEU A 193 12.97 4.18 -16.04
N ASP A 194 11.96 4.59 -15.28
CA ASP A 194 11.87 5.96 -14.80
C ASP A 194 13.07 6.27 -13.88
N ALA A 195 13.54 7.52 -13.94
CA ALA A 195 14.63 7.99 -13.08
C ALA A 195 14.32 7.75 -11.59
N ASP A 196 13.05 7.86 -11.20
CA ASP A 196 12.56 7.60 -9.85
C ASP A 196 12.63 6.13 -9.40
N HIS A 197 12.72 5.19 -10.33
CA HIS A 197 12.74 3.75 -10.07
C HIS A 197 14.17 3.16 -10.12
N SER A 198 15.13 3.92 -10.62
CA SER A 198 16.55 3.51 -10.72
C SER A 198 17.19 3.23 -9.34
N ALA A 199 16.87 4.02 -8.30
CA ALA A 199 17.39 3.89 -6.93
C ALA A 199 16.33 3.37 -5.94
N TYR A 200 15.47 2.45 -6.38
CA TYR A 200 14.31 1.98 -5.64
C TYR A 200 14.66 1.39 -4.26
N PHE A 201 15.60 0.45 -4.19
CA PHE A 201 15.95 -0.24 -2.94
C PHE A 201 16.63 0.70 -1.96
N MET A 202 17.50 1.59 -2.45
CA MET A 202 18.12 2.65 -1.67
C MET A 202 17.08 3.61 -1.07
N ARG A 203 16.06 4.00 -1.84
CA ARG A 203 14.99 4.89 -1.38
C ARG A 203 14.01 4.24 -0.40
N GLU A 204 13.60 2.99 -0.62
CA GLU A 204 12.64 2.35 0.29
C GLU A 204 13.22 2.14 1.68
N ALA A 205 14.55 1.97 1.79
CA ALA A 205 15.24 1.91 3.07
C ALA A 205 15.15 3.22 3.86
N THR A 206 15.34 4.37 3.19
CA THR A 206 15.29 5.69 3.83
C THR A 206 13.87 6.14 4.18
N ARG A 207 12.87 5.67 3.43
CA ARG A 207 11.45 5.97 3.67
C ARG A 207 10.84 5.26 4.90
N ARG A 208 11.54 4.28 5.51
CA ARG A 208 10.98 3.48 6.61
C ARG A 208 11.84 3.43 7.90
N PRO A 209 12.22 4.56 8.53
CA PRO A 209 13.18 4.51 9.64
C PRO A 209 12.63 3.88 10.94
N SER A 210 11.32 3.68 11.13
CA SER A 210 10.77 3.36 12.46
C SER A 210 9.60 2.35 12.54
N ARG A 211 9.17 1.74 11.42
CA ARG A 211 8.05 0.76 11.44
C ARG A 211 8.38 -0.61 10.84
N ALA A 212 9.62 -0.83 10.39
CA ALA A 212 10.01 -2.04 9.66
C ALA A 212 9.94 -3.34 10.50
N ASN A 213 9.93 -3.27 11.84
CA ASN A 213 9.69 -4.43 12.70
C ASN A 213 8.22 -4.91 12.75
N LYS A 214 7.28 -4.27 12.04
CA LYS A 214 5.87 -4.70 11.99
C LYS A 214 5.51 -5.65 10.84
N PHE A 215 6.48 -6.10 10.03
CA PHE A 215 6.18 -7.01 8.90
C PHE A 215 6.02 -8.49 9.30
N VAL A 216 6.30 -8.83 10.57
CA VAL A 216 5.64 -9.95 11.24
C VAL A 216 4.44 -9.35 11.98
N GLY A 217 3.35 -9.09 11.25
CA GLY A 217 2.11 -8.66 11.91
C GLY A 217 1.77 -9.69 12.98
N SER A 218 1.46 -9.23 14.20
CA SER A 218 1.01 -10.13 15.25
C SER A 218 -0.19 -10.93 14.76
N GLN A 219 -0.48 -12.08 15.38
CA GLN A 219 -1.69 -12.85 15.05
C GLN A 219 -2.95 -11.95 15.12
N PHE A 220 -2.99 -10.98 16.02
CA PHE A 220 -4.05 -9.98 16.07
C PHE A 220 -4.09 -9.03 14.84
N ASP A 221 -2.94 -8.60 14.33
CA ASP A 221 -2.87 -7.77 13.11
C ASP A 221 -3.31 -8.56 11.87
N ILE A 222 -3.00 -9.86 11.79
CA ILE A 222 -3.49 -10.75 10.74
C ILE A 222 -5.02 -10.83 10.81
N ALA A 223 -5.59 -11.00 12.01
CA ALA A 223 -7.04 -11.03 12.20
C ALA A 223 -7.71 -9.71 11.75
N LYS A 224 -7.13 -8.56 12.11
CA LYS A 224 -7.63 -7.25 11.63
C LYS A 224 -7.56 -7.12 10.11
N SER A 225 -6.47 -7.58 9.50
CA SER A 225 -6.30 -7.55 8.04
C SER A 225 -7.35 -8.40 7.33
N LEU A 226 -7.53 -9.66 7.77
CA LEU A 226 -8.54 -10.57 7.23
C LEU A 226 -9.95 -10.00 7.40
N ARG A 227 -10.29 -9.43 8.56
CA ARG A 227 -11.59 -8.79 8.76
C ARG A 227 -11.79 -7.57 7.86
N GLY A 228 -10.72 -6.81 7.61
CA GLY A 228 -10.72 -5.74 6.63
C GLY A 228 -10.98 -6.22 5.20
N ILE A 229 -10.50 -7.41 4.84
CA ILE A 229 -10.77 -8.04 3.55
C ILE A 229 -12.25 -8.45 3.48
N GLU A 230 -12.77 -9.18 4.46
CA GLU A 230 -14.19 -9.60 4.49
C GLU A 230 -15.15 -8.42 4.34
N LYS A 231 -14.86 -7.30 5.02
CA LYS A 231 -15.68 -6.08 4.91
C LYS A 231 -15.63 -5.44 3.53
N ARG A 232 -14.50 -5.52 2.81
CA ARG A 232 -14.33 -4.92 1.48
C ARG A 232 -14.87 -5.80 0.37
N SER A 233 -14.66 -7.11 0.47
CA SER A 233 -15.09 -8.08 -0.55
C SER A 233 -16.54 -8.53 -0.37
N GLY A 234 -17.10 -8.40 0.83
CA GLY A 234 -18.39 -9.00 1.19
C GLY A 234 -18.33 -10.52 1.37
N GLN A 235 -17.17 -11.15 1.14
CA GLN A 235 -16.98 -12.60 1.24
C GLN A 235 -16.35 -12.95 2.59
N MET A 236 -16.96 -13.88 3.33
CA MET A 236 -16.43 -14.37 4.60
C MET A 236 -15.27 -15.33 4.40
N THR A 237 -14.27 -15.27 5.28
CA THR A 237 -13.14 -16.20 5.25
C THR A 237 -13.62 -17.57 5.73
N SER A 238 -13.33 -18.62 4.97
CA SER A 238 -13.75 -19.97 5.33
C SER A 238 -13.11 -20.43 6.65
N GLU A 239 -13.84 -21.26 7.40
CA GLU A 239 -13.38 -21.79 8.69
C GLU A 239 -12.00 -22.45 8.59
N LYS A 240 -11.81 -23.28 7.54
CA LYS A 240 -10.54 -23.95 7.26
C LYS A 240 -9.38 -22.95 7.19
N VAL A 241 -9.53 -21.88 6.42
CA VAL A 241 -8.50 -20.85 6.28
C VAL A 241 -8.26 -20.14 7.61
N VAL A 242 -9.30 -19.88 8.40
CA VAL A 242 -9.15 -19.28 9.73
C VAL A 242 -8.42 -20.24 10.69
N ARG A 243 -8.76 -21.53 10.72
CA ARG A 243 -8.05 -22.54 11.52
C ARG A 243 -6.59 -22.64 11.13
N ASP A 244 -6.30 -22.72 9.83
CA ASP A 244 -4.93 -22.85 9.32
C ASP A 244 -4.09 -21.61 9.66
N VAL A 245 -4.66 -20.40 9.50
CA VAL A 245 -3.95 -19.14 9.80
C VAL A 245 -3.71 -18.95 11.30
N PHE A 246 -4.71 -19.28 12.13
CA PHE A 246 -4.67 -19.07 13.58
C PHE A 246 -4.28 -20.31 14.38
N GLU A 247 -3.84 -21.39 13.73
CA GLU A 247 -3.44 -22.63 14.40
C GLU A 247 -2.46 -22.40 15.57
N PRO A 248 -1.38 -21.59 15.43
CA PRO A 248 -0.48 -21.35 16.55
C PRO A 248 -1.16 -20.63 17.72
N THR A 249 -2.16 -19.79 17.43
CA THR A 249 -2.94 -19.08 18.45
C THR A 249 -3.90 -20.05 19.14
N LEU A 250 -4.64 -20.85 18.38
CA LEU A 250 -5.60 -21.82 18.89
C LEU A 250 -4.90 -22.90 19.71
N ARG A 251 -3.74 -23.40 19.26
CA ARG A 251 -2.93 -24.36 20.01
C ARG A 251 -2.45 -23.81 21.35
N LYS A 252 -2.05 -22.52 21.39
CA LYS A 252 -1.65 -21.82 22.63
C LYS A 252 -2.82 -21.46 23.54
N ASN A 253 -4.05 -21.55 23.05
CA ASN A 253 -5.28 -21.24 23.78
C ASN A 253 -6.29 -22.37 23.58
N PRO A 254 -6.07 -23.57 24.16
CA PRO A 254 -6.90 -24.74 23.87
C PRO A 254 -8.38 -24.56 24.25
N THR A 255 -8.70 -23.59 25.12
CA THR A 255 -10.07 -23.20 25.48
C THR A 255 -10.77 -22.34 24.42
N TRP A 256 -10.04 -21.89 23.40
CA TRP A 256 -10.59 -21.10 22.29
C TRP A 256 -11.22 -22.05 21.25
N GLU A 257 -12.47 -22.40 21.49
CA GLU A 257 -13.28 -23.13 20.52
C GLU A 257 -13.76 -22.18 19.41
N LEU A 258 -13.13 -22.26 18.24
CA LEU A 258 -13.43 -21.38 17.10
C LEU A 258 -14.91 -21.47 16.70
N LYS A 259 -15.62 -20.33 16.76
CA LYS A 259 -17.03 -20.18 16.40
C LYS A 259 -17.22 -19.04 15.41
N ALA A 260 -18.22 -19.13 14.55
CA ALA A 260 -18.61 -18.02 13.71
C ALA A 260 -19.37 -16.98 14.56
N ASP A 261 -18.96 -15.72 14.49
CA ASP A 261 -19.73 -14.59 15.03
C ASP A 261 -20.24 -13.77 13.85
N ASP A 262 -21.57 -13.70 13.67
CA ASP A 262 -22.21 -13.02 12.55
C ASP A 262 -21.66 -13.51 11.19
N GLY A 263 -21.53 -14.84 11.06
CA GLY A 263 -20.97 -15.52 9.89
C GLY A 263 -19.44 -15.42 9.73
N SER A 264 -18.73 -14.68 10.57
CA SER A 264 -17.26 -14.51 10.47
C SER A 264 -16.52 -15.17 11.63
N PHE A 265 -15.70 -16.18 11.29
CA PHE A 265 -14.76 -16.80 12.22
C PHE A 265 -13.60 -15.84 12.59
N VAL A 266 -13.22 -14.94 11.68
CA VAL A 266 -12.16 -13.94 11.92
C VAL A 266 -12.62 -12.92 12.97
N ARG A 267 -13.88 -12.49 12.90
CA ARG A 267 -14.48 -11.59 13.89
C ARG A 267 -14.42 -12.19 15.29
N TRP A 268 -14.76 -13.47 15.43
CA TRP A 268 -14.65 -14.18 16.70
C TRP A 268 -13.20 -14.19 17.23
N ILE A 269 -12.21 -14.47 16.39
CA ILE A 269 -10.78 -14.41 16.78
C ILE A 269 -10.40 -13.01 17.31
N ILE A 270 -10.83 -11.94 16.63
CA ILE A 270 -10.59 -10.56 17.10
C ILE A 270 -11.23 -10.33 18.47
N GLN A 271 -12.44 -10.84 18.69
CA GLN A 271 -13.12 -10.73 19.98
C GLN A 271 -12.36 -11.47 21.08
N GLN A 272 -11.84 -12.68 20.83
CA GLN A 272 -11.05 -13.43 21.82
C GLN A 272 -9.76 -12.71 22.18
N PHE A 273 -9.03 -12.17 21.19
CA PHE A 273 -7.87 -11.32 21.47
C PHE A 273 -8.25 -10.09 22.30
N SER A 274 -9.39 -9.47 22.00
CA SER A 274 -9.88 -8.29 22.74
C SER A 274 -10.34 -8.65 24.15
N LYS A 275 -10.92 -9.84 24.35
CA LYS A 275 -11.30 -10.36 25.67
C LYS A 275 -10.06 -10.62 26.52
N ARG A 276 -9.09 -11.37 26.00
CA ARG A 276 -7.83 -11.65 26.69
C ARG A 276 -7.03 -10.38 26.99
N ALA A 277 -7.01 -9.42 26.07
CA ALA A 277 -6.38 -8.13 26.31
C ALA A 277 -7.06 -7.37 27.45
N ARG A 278 -8.41 -7.34 27.49
CA ARG A 278 -9.15 -6.72 28.61
C ARG A 278 -8.85 -7.41 29.94
N GLU A 279 -8.91 -8.75 29.98
CA GLU A 279 -8.60 -9.53 31.18
C GLU A 279 -7.18 -9.24 31.69
N THR A 280 -6.21 -9.21 30.77
CA THR A 280 -4.82 -8.87 31.08
C THR A 280 -4.71 -7.44 31.62
N LEU A 281 -5.31 -6.45 30.96
CA LEU A 281 -5.26 -5.05 31.38
C LEU A 281 -6.00 -4.81 32.70
N SER A 282 -7.02 -5.62 33.01
CA SER A 282 -7.79 -5.52 34.25
C SER A 282 -7.16 -6.23 35.45
N SER A 283 -6.18 -7.11 35.23
CA SER A 283 -5.55 -7.87 36.31
C SER A 283 -4.61 -7.01 37.14
N ASP A 284 -4.58 -7.25 38.45
CA ASP A 284 -3.75 -6.46 39.36
C ASP A 284 -2.26 -6.70 39.09
N ALA A 285 -1.88 -7.94 38.76
CA ALA A 285 -0.52 -8.28 38.32
C ALA A 285 -0.05 -7.44 37.13
N PHE A 286 -0.91 -7.14 36.15
CA PHE A 286 -0.52 -6.28 35.04
C PHE A 286 -0.43 -4.81 35.47
N LYS A 287 -1.39 -4.31 36.25
CA LYS A 287 -1.39 -2.92 36.75
C LYS A 287 -0.13 -2.60 37.56
N GLU A 288 0.32 -3.56 38.37
CA GLU A 288 1.52 -3.45 39.21
C GLU A 288 2.82 -3.64 38.42
N SER A 289 2.77 -4.34 37.27
CA SER A 289 3.94 -4.53 36.40
C SER A 289 4.48 -3.23 35.82
N GLU A 290 5.79 -3.19 35.51
CA GLU A 290 6.44 -2.05 34.85
C GLU A 290 5.73 -1.65 33.53
N ALA A 291 5.26 -2.65 32.77
CA ALA A 291 4.54 -2.42 31.53
C ALA A 291 3.18 -1.73 31.76
N GLY A 292 2.43 -2.14 32.79
CA GLY A 292 1.18 -1.51 33.19
C GLY A 292 1.39 -0.10 33.72
N GLN A 293 2.37 0.11 34.61
CA GLN A 293 2.72 1.44 35.11
C GLN A 293 3.15 2.39 33.99
N ARG A 294 3.92 1.92 33.00
CA ARG A 294 4.31 2.71 31.83
C ARG A 294 3.11 3.10 30.99
N LEU A 295 2.20 2.17 30.71
CA LEU A 295 0.97 2.44 29.97
C LEU A 295 0.07 3.45 30.71
N TYR A 296 -0.02 3.33 32.03
CA TYR A 296 -0.73 4.28 32.90
C TYR A 296 -0.10 5.68 32.85
N ARG A 297 1.23 5.79 33.01
CA ARG A 297 1.98 7.06 32.86
C ARG A 297 1.76 7.68 31.48
N GLN A 298 1.75 6.88 30.43
CA GLN A 298 1.49 7.35 29.07
C GLN A 298 0.05 7.85 28.90
N HIS A 299 -0.94 7.17 29.50
CA HIS A 299 -2.33 7.66 29.51
C HIS A 299 -2.46 8.97 30.27
N ILE A 300 -1.84 9.11 31.44
CA ILE A 300 -1.78 10.38 32.18
C ILE A 300 -1.14 11.46 31.30
N ALA A 301 0.01 11.19 30.69
CA ALA A 301 0.71 12.13 29.81
C ALA A 301 -0.13 12.55 28.59
N ASN A 302 -0.93 11.63 28.03
CA ASN A 302 -1.83 11.94 26.91
C ASN A 302 -3.05 12.77 27.35
N ILE A 303 -3.49 12.64 28.60
CA ILE A 303 -4.58 13.42 29.19
C ILE A 303 -4.07 14.81 29.62
N SER A 304 -2.82 14.92 30.10
CA SER A 304 -2.21 16.18 30.52
C SER A 304 -1.53 16.97 29.39
N GLY A 305 -1.05 16.29 28.35
CA GLY A 305 -0.36 16.88 27.18
C GLY A 305 -1.13 17.94 26.37
N PRO A 306 -2.47 17.90 26.24
CA PRO A 306 -3.23 18.96 25.57
C PRO A 306 -3.14 20.32 26.27
N ARG A 307 -2.95 20.34 27.60
CA ARG A 307 -2.82 21.59 28.37
C ARG A 307 -1.49 22.31 28.10
N ASP A 308 -0.40 21.57 27.95
CA ASP A 308 0.92 22.15 27.71
C ASP A 308 1.16 22.50 26.24
N ALA A 309 0.61 21.71 25.31
CA ALA A 309 0.62 22.06 23.89
C ALA A 309 -0.21 23.33 23.61
N ALA A 310 -1.35 23.51 24.29
CA ALA A 310 -2.15 24.72 24.22
C ALA A 310 -1.42 25.94 24.80
N LYS A 311 -0.68 25.79 25.91
CA LYS A 311 0.18 26.85 26.47
C LYS A 311 1.32 27.24 25.54
N GLN A 312 2.03 26.26 24.94
CA GLN A 312 3.08 26.55 23.96
C GLN A 312 2.54 27.16 22.67
N GLN A 313 1.35 26.75 22.23
CA GLN A 313 0.71 27.34 21.05
C GLN A 313 0.19 28.76 21.34
N ALA A 314 -0.30 29.03 22.56
CA ALA A 314 -0.65 30.37 23.01
C ALA A 314 0.58 31.28 23.09
N SER A 315 1.70 30.80 23.67
CA SER A 315 2.95 31.57 23.72
C SER A 315 3.50 31.85 22.32
N ARG A 316 3.49 30.86 21.42
CA ARG A 316 3.88 31.07 20.01
C ARG A 316 2.99 32.07 19.29
N ARG A 317 1.67 32.06 19.52
CA ARG A 317 0.75 33.07 18.96
C ARG A 317 1.05 34.47 19.50
N GLN A 318 1.42 34.56 20.78
CA GLN A 318 1.83 35.81 21.42
C GLN A 318 3.13 36.35 20.81
N THR A 319 4.15 35.49 20.63
CA THR A 319 5.44 35.85 20.02
C THR A 319 5.30 36.24 18.55
N VAL A 320 4.51 35.51 17.77
CA VAL A 320 4.25 35.80 16.34
C VAL A 320 3.43 37.08 16.16
N GLY A 321 2.70 37.51 17.20
CA GLY A 321 1.92 38.74 17.22
C GLY A 321 2.74 40.01 17.45
N THR A 322 3.96 39.91 18.01
CA THR A 322 4.77 41.07 18.38
C THR A 322 5.28 41.82 17.16
N LEU A 323 5.45 43.14 17.31
CA LEU A 323 6.05 43.99 16.26
C LEU A 323 7.47 43.53 15.91
N GLU A 324 8.20 43.04 16.90
CA GLU A 324 9.56 42.54 16.79
C GLU A 324 9.66 41.29 15.91
N TRP A 325 8.78 40.29 16.12
CA TRP A 325 8.75 39.10 15.27
C TRP A 325 8.31 39.47 13.85
N LYS A 326 7.31 40.34 13.69
CA LYS A 326 6.86 40.82 12.36
C LYS A 326 7.94 41.56 11.58
N ALA A 327 8.90 42.18 12.28
CA ALA A 327 10.07 42.85 11.69
C ALA A 327 11.26 41.92 11.42
N SER A 328 11.25 40.70 11.98
CA SER A 328 12.33 39.72 11.80
C SER A 328 12.46 39.21 10.36
N ASP A 329 13.68 38.82 9.98
CA ASP A 329 13.96 38.27 8.65
C ASP A 329 13.26 36.93 8.42
N THR A 330 13.02 36.17 9.48
CA THR A 330 12.22 34.94 9.43
C THR A 330 10.77 35.22 9.05
N ALA A 331 10.15 36.27 9.59
CA ALA A 331 8.79 36.68 9.24
C ALA A 331 8.71 37.28 7.84
N LYS A 332 9.72 38.05 7.42
CA LYS A 332 9.83 38.57 6.04
C LYS A 332 9.95 37.43 5.02
N LYS A 333 10.79 36.42 5.31
CA LYS A 333 10.96 35.23 4.48
C LYS A 333 9.67 34.41 4.39
N MET A 334 9.00 34.17 5.52
CA MET A 334 7.71 33.49 5.55
C MET A 334 6.62 34.25 4.77
N LYS A 335 6.55 35.59 4.86
CA LYS A 335 5.65 36.42 4.05
C LYS A 335 6.01 36.39 2.56
N SER A 336 7.29 36.38 2.22
CA SER A 336 7.78 36.22 0.84
C SER A 336 7.35 34.87 0.25
N ASP A 337 7.52 33.79 1.02
CA ASP A 337 7.20 32.43 0.58
C ASP A 337 5.69 32.20 0.47
N LEU A 338 4.89 32.84 1.33
CA LEU A 338 3.43 32.91 1.19
C LEU A 338 3.01 33.69 -0.06
N LYS A 339 3.66 34.83 -0.36
CA LYS A 339 3.38 35.61 -1.57
C LYS A 339 3.75 34.86 -2.86
N LYS A 340 4.84 34.10 -2.86
CA LYS A 340 5.29 33.28 -4.01
C LYS A 340 4.33 32.11 -4.34
N ASN A 341 3.58 31.62 -3.35
CA ASN A 341 2.60 30.54 -3.52
C ASN A 341 1.15 31.01 -3.70
N CYS A 342 0.89 32.33 -3.71
CA CYS A 342 -0.43 32.90 -3.96
C CYS A 342 -0.70 33.08 -5.47
N LYS A 343 -0.68 31.98 -6.23
CA LYS A 343 -1.47 31.87 -7.48
C LYS A 343 -2.66 30.92 -7.34
N LEU A 344 -2.88 30.36 -6.15
CA LEU A 344 -4.13 29.67 -5.86
C LEU A 344 -5.21 30.71 -5.58
N PRO A 345 -6.40 30.61 -6.19
CA PRO A 345 -7.53 31.50 -5.90
C PRO A 345 -7.76 31.54 -4.39
N GLN A 346 -7.92 32.74 -3.81
CA GLN A 346 -8.36 32.85 -2.43
C GLN A 346 -9.62 31.98 -2.26
N ASN A 347 -9.68 31.17 -1.21
CA ASN A 347 -10.82 30.28 -1.00
C ASN A 347 -12.05 31.15 -0.66
N LYS A 348 -12.84 31.43 -1.69
CA LYS A 348 -14.06 32.24 -1.72
C LYS A 348 -15.22 31.54 -1.01
N HIS A 349 -15.14 31.48 0.31
CA HIS A 349 -16.07 30.70 1.12
C HIS A 349 -17.51 31.21 1.05
N GLN A 350 -17.71 32.52 1.00
CA GLN A 350 -19.05 33.12 0.95
C GLN A 350 -19.71 32.85 -0.40
N GLU A 351 -18.95 32.95 -1.48
CA GLU A 351 -19.41 32.70 -2.84
C GLU A 351 -19.71 31.22 -3.06
N LYS A 352 -18.88 30.33 -2.51
CA LYS A 352 -19.16 28.89 -2.47
C LYS A 352 -20.42 28.56 -1.67
N LEU A 353 -20.65 29.24 -0.54
CA LEU A 353 -21.89 29.07 0.21
C LEU A 353 -23.10 29.51 -0.60
N ALA A 354 -23.03 30.70 -1.21
CA ALA A 354 -24.10 31.21 -2.06
C ALA A 354 -24.40 30.25 -3.22
N ALA A 355 -23.37 29.71 -3.88
CA ALA A 355 -23.55 28.71 -4.94
C ALA A 355 -24.20 27.42 -4.42
N PHE A 356 -23.74 26.92 -3.26
CA PHE A 356 -24.30 25.71 -2.65
C PHE A 356 -25.76 25.89 -2.21
N GLN A 357 -26.16 27.08 -1.78
CA GLN A 357 -27.54 27.39 -1.39
C GLN A 357 -28.49 27.50 -2.58
N LYS A 358 -27.98 27.80 -3.78
CA LYS A 358 -28.80 27.91 -5.00
C LYS A 358 -29.28 26.57 -5.52
N VAL A 359 -28.52 25.49 -5.31
CA VAL A 359 -28.80 24.19 -5.94
C VAL A 359 -30.12 23.59 -5.43
N LYS A 360 -30.87 22.98 -6.35
CA LYS A 360 -32.15 22.33 -6.07
C LYS A 360 -32.11 21.41 -4.86
N GLN A 361 -31.08 20.56 -4.74
CA GLN A 361 -30.96 19.63 -3.61
C GLN A 361 -30.94 20.34 -2.25
N TYR A 362 -30.35 21.55 -2.17
CA TYR A 362 -30.33 22.36 -0.95
C TYR A 362 -31.74 22.87 -0.66
N LYS A 363 -32.37 23.53 -1.65
CA LYS A 363 -33.71 24.12 -1.53
C LYS A 363 -34.78 23.07 -1.20
N ASP A 364 -34.74 21.91 -1.85
CA ASP A 364 -35.68 20.81 -1.61
C ASP A 364 -35.55 20.29 -0.17
N LEU A 365 -34.32 20.11 0.35
CA LEU A 365 -34.11 19.65 1.72
C LEU A 365 -34.45 20.74 2.77
N GLU A 366 -34.20 22.00 2.45
CA GLU A 366 -34.53 23.14 3.31
C GLU A 366 -36.05 23.36 3.43
N SER A 367 -36.79 23.18 2.34
CA SER A 367 -38.25 23.36 2.28
C SER A 367 -39.06 22.15 2.76
N LYS A 368 -38.46 20.95 2.78
CA LYS A 368 -39.10 19.72 3.24
C LYS A 368 -39.56 19.83 4.70
N ASP A 369 -40.75 19.33 5.01
CA ASP A 369 -41.30 19.38 6.37
C ASP A 369 -40.44 18.57 7.36
N VAL A 370 -40.21 19.13 8.56
CA VAL A 370 -39.32 18.56 9.58
C VAL A 370 -39.80 17.16 10.03
N ALA A 371 -41.10 16.96 10.15
CA ALA A 371 -41.65 15.66 10.55
C ALA A 371 -41.51 14.59 9.47
N SER A 372 -41.32 15.00 8.21
CA SER A 372 -41.14 14.11 7.05
C SER A 372 -39.67 13.77 6.74
N LEU A 373 -38.71 14.31 7.50
CA LEU A 373 -37.29 14.06 7.28
C LEU A 373 -36.89 12.67 7.78
N THR A 374 -36.15 11.93 6.97
CA THR A 374 -35.38 10.79 7.45
C THR A 374 -34.28 11.24 8.41
N ALA A 375 -33.76 10.34 9.25
CA ALA A 375 -32.66 10.68 10.18
C ALA A 375 -31.41 11.25 9.48
N GLN A 376 -31.13 10.79 8.26
CA GLN A 376 -30.00 11.29 7.46
C GLN A 376 -30.27 12.70 6.92
N GLU A 377 -31.47 12.96 6.43
CA GLU A 377 -31.92 14.27 5.98
C GLU A 377 -31.95 15.28 7.13
N ALA A 378 -32.47 14.90 8.30
CA ALA A 378 -32.46 15.73 9.50
C ALA A 378 -31.02 16.11 9.91
N THR A 379 -30.09 15.16 9.87
CA THR A 379 -28.67 15.42 10.17
C THR A 379 -28.04 16.37 9.16
N ALA A 380 -28.35 16.21 7.87
CA ALA A 380 -27.84 17.07 6.82
C ALA A 380 -28.41 18.50 6.94
N ARG A 381 -29.72 18.63 7.15
CA ARG A 381 -30.40 19.91 7.35
C ARG A 381 -29.89 20.64 8.57
N SER A 382 -29.71 19.97 9.71
CA SER A 382 -29.13 20.59 10.92
C SER A 382 -27.71 21.13 10.69
N LYS A 383 -26.90 20.45 9.86
CA LYS A 383 -25.58 20.96 9.46
C LYS A 383 -25.72 22.18 8.55
N MET A 384 -26.66 22.17 7.60
CA MET A 384 -26.95 23.28 6.68
C MET A 384 -27.48 24.53 7.39
N VAL A 385 -28.31 24.37 8.42
CA VAL A 385 -28.80 25.49 9.24
C VAL A 385 -27.68 26.02 10.15
N ALA A 386 -26.84 25.14 10.71
CA ALA A 386 -25.68 25.59 11.46
C ALA A 386 -24.72 26.42 10.58
N PHE A 387 -24.66 26.15 9.28
CA PHE A 387 -23.79 26.84 8.32
C PHE A 387 -24.14 28.31 8.05
N THR A 388 -25.39 28.74 8.25
CA THR A 388 -25.82 30.14 8.06
C THR A 388 -25.57 31.02 9.30
N ALA A 389 -25.23 30.43 10.44
CA ALA A 389 -24.83 31.17 11.63
C ALA A 389 -23.38 31.69 11.48
N SER A 390 -23.17 32.98 11.75
CA SER A 390 -21.97 33.76 11.41
C SER A 390 -20.63 33.34 12.07
N ASP A 391 -20.60 32.26 12.86
CA ASP A 391 -19.49 31.96 13.78
C ASP A 391 -18.84 30.57 13.64
N LEU A 392 -18.90 29.93 12.47
CA LEU A 392 -18.33 28.58 12.31
C LEU A 392 -16.93 28.48 11.65
N ASP A 393 -16.11 27.70 12.35
CA ASP A 393 -14.78 27.19 12.03
C ASP A 393 -14.61 26.82 10.53
N LYS A 394 -13.90 27.68 9.79
CA LYS A 394 -13.53 27.53 8.37
C LYS A 394 -13.02 26.13 8.01
N LYS A 395 -12.40 25.42 8.98
CA LYS A 395 -11.85 24.08 8.80
C LYS A 395 -12.94 23.00 8.67
N LYS A 396 -14.03 23.12 9.43
CA LYS A 396 -15.18 22.19 9.35
C LYS A 396 -15.87 22.31 7.99
N TRP A 397 -16.01 23.54 7.50
CA TRP A 397 -16.54 23.86 6.18
C TRP A 397 -15.72 23.27 5.04
N ALA A 398 -14.40 23.49 5.04
CA ALA A 398 -13.51 22.92 4.04
C ALA A 398 -13.61 21.39 3.98
N THR A 399 -13.78 20.76 5.15
CA THR A 399 -13.95 19.30 5.26
C THR A 399 -15.31 18.84 4.72
N TYR A 400 -16.38 19.58 5.01
CA TYR A 400 -17.72 19.26 4.52
C TYR A 400 -17.80 19.40 2.99
N TYR A 401 -17.37 20.53 2.43
CA TYR A 401 -17.37 20.74 0.99
C TYR A 401 -16.54 19.70 0.26
N LYS A 402 -15.32 19.40 0.71
CA LYS A 402 -14.47 18.38 0.09
C LYS A 402 -15.15 17.00 -0.01
N SER A 403 -16.10 16.74 0.86
CA SER A 403 -16.81 15.47 0.98
C SER A 403 -18.12 15.41 0.16
N HIS A 404 -18.76 16.57 -0.04
CA HIS A 404 -20.15 16.67 -0.51
C HIS A 404 -20.34 17.56 -1.75
N VAL A 405 -19.32 18.29 -2.17
CA VAL A 405 -19.36 19.17 -3.34
C VAL A 405 -18.06 19.03 -4.11
N VAL A 406 -18.15 18.78 -5.42
CA VAL A 406 -17.03 18.95 -6.34
C VAL A 406 -17.14 20.35 -6.93
N TRP A 407 -16.18 21.21 -6.66
CA TRP A 407 -16.17 22.59 -7.17
C TRP A 407 -15.57 22.64 -8.56
N TRP A 408 -16.03 23.57 -9.38
CA TRP A 408 -15.42 23.81 -10.68
C TRP A 408 -13.94 24.17 -10.54
N SER A 409 -13.15 23.63 -11.46
CA SER A 409 -11.78 24.05 -11.75
C SER A 409 -11.45 23.67 -13.20
N PRO A 410 -10.34 24.16 -13.79
CA PRO A 410 -9.91 23.73 -15.12
C PRO A 410 -9.75 22.20 -15.26
N HIS A 411 -9.40 21.53 -14.15
CA HIS A 411 -9.29 20.06 -14.12
C HIS A 411 -10.62 19.37 -13.80
N GLN A 412 -11.62 20.10 -13.30
CA GLN A 412 -12.93 19.58 -12.92
C GLN A 412 -14.07 20.39 -13.57
N PRO A 413 -14.22 20.32 -14.90
CA PRO A 413 -15.16 21.18 -15.63
C PRO A 413 -16.63 20.94 -15.27
N GLY A 414 -16.98 19.73 -14.82
CA GLY A 414 -18.35 19.41 -14.36
C GLY A 414 -18.65 19.78 -12.90
N GLY A 415 -17.75 20.49 -12.22
CA GLY A 415 -17.94 20.90 -10.83
C GLY A 415 -18.93 22.07 -10.67
N LEU A 416 -19.46 22.24 -9.47
CA LEU A 416 -20.35 23.35 -9.12
C LEU A 416 -19.63 24.70 -9.29
N ARG A 417 -20.24 25.60 -10.05
CA ARG A 417 -19.73 26.96 -10.34
C ARG A 417 -19.95 27.89 -9.14
N TYR A 418 -19.10 28.90 -8.99
CA TYR A 418 -19.27 29.95 -7.97
C TYR A 418 -18.69 31.28 -8.44
N GLU A 419 -19.13 32.38 -7.83
CA GLU A 419 -18.74 33.71 -8.29
C GLU A 419 -17.22 33.97 -8.15
N GLY A 420 -16.57 34.21 -9.29
CA GLY A 420 -15.12 34.37 -9.38
C GLY A 420 -14.33 33.05 -9.30
N ASP A 421 -14.94 31.95 -9.73
CA ASP A 421 -14.25 30.69 -10.03
C ASP A 421 -13.28 30.79 -11.22
N GLN A 422 -13.36 31.87 -12.02
CA GLN A 422 -12.52 32.17 -13.20
C GLN A 422 -12.79 31.27 -14.41
N CYS A 423 -13.92 30.57 -14.45
CA CYS A 423 -14.30 29.84 -15.64
C CYS A 423 -14.74 30.83 -16.74
N PRO A 424 -14.24 30.68 -17.98
CA PRO A 424 -14.57 31.57 -19.08
C PRO A 424 -16.01 31.39 -19.60
N ASP A 425 -16.60 30.22 -19.37
CA ASP A 425 -17.92 29.88 -19.88
C ASP A 425 -19.01 30.42 -18.96
N VAL A 426 -20.12 30.89 -19.55
CA VAL A 426 -21.31 31.33 -18.80
C VAL A 426 -21.90 30.13 -18.06
N ASP A 427 -22.31 30.32 -16.81
CA ASP A 427 -23.00 29.31 -16.01
C ASP A 427 -24.48 29.28 -16.40
N ASP A 428 -24.86 28.34 -17.25
CA ASP A 428 -26.20 28.17 -17.81
C ASP A 428 -27.00 27.02 -17.14
N PHE A 429 -26.48 26.44 -16.06
CA PHE A 429 -27.14 25.34 -15.36
C PHE A 429 -28.44 25.79 -14.66
N ASP A 430 -29.53 25.05 -14.85
CA ASP A 430 -30.80 25.31 -14.17
C ASP A 430 -30.78 24.80 -12.72
N TYR A 431 -30.24 25.63 -11.83
CA TYR A 431 -30.14 25.32 -10.41
C TYR A 431 -31.49 25.16 -9.69
N GLU A 432 -32.59 25.63 -10.28
CA GLU A 432 -33.90 25.59 -9.62
C GLU A 432 -34.66 24.30 -9.91
N ASN A 433 -34.56 23.83 -11.16
CA ASN A 433 -35.33 22.67 -11.61
C ASN A 433 -34.49 21.39 -11.71
N GLU A 434 -33.17 21.48 -11.82
CA GLU A 434 -32.29 20.33 -12.01
C GLU A 434 -31.40 19.99 -10.81
N ILE A 435 -31.18 18.70 -10.58
CA ILE A 435 -30.27 18.19 -9.55
C ILE A 435 -28.83 18.30 -10.06
N HIS A 436 -28.01 19.11 -9.40
CA HIS A 436 -26.62 19.30 -9.84
C HIS A 436 -25.76 18.06 -9.52
N PRO A 437 -25.14 17.39 -10.53
CA PRO A 437 -24.44 16.12 -10.32
C PRO A 437 -23.22 16.23 -9.40
N ALA A 438 -22.58 17.40 -9.37
CA ALA A 438 -21.44 17.70 -8.49
C ALA A 438 -21.81 17.94 -7.00
N VAL A 439 -23.10 17.84 -6.64
CA VAL A 439 -23.57 18.04 -5.26
C VAL A 439 -24.24 16.78 -4.72
N LYS A 440 -23.76 16.33 -3.55
CA LYS A 440 -24.31 15.18 -2.83
C LYS A 440 -24.44 15.49 -1.35
N ILE A 441 -25.62 15.95 -0.96
CA ILE A 441 -25.93 16.34 0.43
C ILE A 441 -26.03 15.10 1.34
N ILE A 442 -26.67 14.04 0.84
CA ILE A 442 -26.85 12.77 1.56
C ILE A 442 -25.77 11.78 1.11
N GLY A 443 -24.82 11.52 2.01
CA GLY A 443 -23.69 10.62 1.75
C GLY A 443 -22.51 11.31 1.06
N LEU A 444 -21.42 10.57 0.91
CA LEU A 444 -20.16 11.07 0.36
C LEU A 444 -20.03 10.73 -1.13
N PHE A 445 -19.31 11.56 -1.87
CA PHE A 445 -18.80 11.16 -3.18
C PHE A 445 -17.74 10.06 -3.03
N SER A 446 -17.91 8.95 -3.75
CA SER A 446 -16.85 7.94 -3.87
C SER A 446 -15.68 8.49 -4.70
N SER A 447 -14.49 7.88 -4.60
CA SER A 447 -13.34 8.29 -5.42
C SER A 447 -13.63 8.20 -6.92
N GLN A 448 -14.37 7.17 -7.35
CA GLN A 448 -14.77 6.97 -8.74
C GLN A 448 -15.74 8.06 -9.21
N GLN A 449 -16.70 8.45 -8.36
CA GLN A 449 -17.63 9.54 -8.67
C GLN A 449 -16.90 10.88 -8.78
N LYS A 450 -15.88 11.14 -7.95
CA LYS A 450 -15.06 12.36 -8.08
C LYS A 450 -14.23 12.37 -9.37
N ALA A 451 -13.72 11.20 -9.77
CA ALA A 451 -12.94 11.06 -11.00
C ALA A 451 -13.77 11.39 -12.25
N ALA A 452 -15.08 11.07 -12.25
CA ALA A 452 -15.97 11.37 -13.38
C ALA A 452 -16.09 12.88 -13.72
N PHE A 453 -15.76 13.76 -12.78
CA PHE A 453 -15.75 15.21 -13.03
C PHE A 453 -14.41 15.71 -13.58
N THR A 454 -13.39 14.85 -13.66
CA THR A 454 -12.01 15.25 -13.97
C THR A 454 -11.72 15.03 -15.45
N ILE A 455 -11.03 15.97 -16.09
CA ILE A 455 -10.50 15.74 -17.44
C ILE A 455 -9.35 14.73 -17.31
N GLU A 456 -9.43 13.60 -18.02
CA GLU A 456 -8.24 12.78 -18.25
C GLU A 456 -7.26 13.63 -19.05
N THR A 457 -6.29 14.22 -18.36
CA THR A 457 -5.14 14.80 -19.06
C THR A 457 -4.42 13.63 -19.69
N GLU A 458 -4.53 13.49 -21.02
CA GLU A 458 -3.63 12.61 -21.76
C GLU A 458 -2.18 12.93 -21.32
N PRO A 459 -1.38 11.91 -20.96
CA PRO A 459 -0.04 12.11 -20.43
C PRO A 459 0.93 12.76 -21.42
#